data_AF-A0A960IBU5-F1
#
_entry.id   AF-A0A960IBU5-F1
#
_cell.length_a   1.000
_cell.length_b   1.000
_cell.length_c   1.000
_cell.angle_alpha   90.00
_cell.angle_beta   90.00
_cell.angle_gamma   90.00
#
_symmetry.space_group_name_H-M   'P 1'
#
loop_
_entity.id
_entity.type
_entity.pdbx_description
1 polymer ?
#
loop_
_entity_poly.entity_id
_entity_poly.type
_entity_poly.pdbx_seq_one_letter_code
_entity_poly.pdbx_strand_id
1 'polypeptide(L)'
;MSKNKISPAAEQWPAFLRTLGLPESWQQFLDAETIRVEQFRDGDTLVVRAELPGIDPERDVDVTIADGMLRIHAERTQRRTPEPSTGTDTLHARSEFRYGAFTRVLALPAGTADADVTATYTDGILEVRVPTRPDDDRSRKVAVTRS
;
A
#
# COMPACT_ATOMS: atom_id res chain seq x y z
N MET A 1 -20.24 11.05 25.86
CA MET A 1 -21.14 10.74 24.72
C MET A 1 -20.57 11.42 23.48
N SER A 2 -20.07 10.61 22.56
CA SER A 2 -19.37 11.06 21.35
C SER A 2 -20.34 11.66 20.34
N LYS A 3 -20.00 12.84 19.81
CA LYS A 3 -20.53 13.38 18.56
C LYS A 3 -19.44 14.19 17.87
N ASN A 4 -18.52 13.54 17.17
CA ASN A 4 -17.68 14.22 16.20
C ASN A 4 -18.32 14.10 14.81
N LYS A 5 -19.06 15.14 14.45
CA LYS A 5 -19.10 15.62 13.06
C LYS A 5 -17.91 16.54 12.90
N ILE A 6 -17.20 16.46 11.77
CA ILE A 6 -16.74 17.61 10.96
C ILE A 6 -16.17 17.02 9.66
N SER A 7 -16.78 17.38 8.55
CA SER A 7 -16.12 17.64 7.26
C SER A 7 -16.27 19.15 7.02
N PRO A 8 -15.34 19.83 6.32
CA PRO A 8 -15.50 20.03 4.86
C PRO A 8 -14.19 20.22 4.03
N ALA A 9 -14.31 19.98 2.69
CA ALA A 9 -13.54 20.47 1.51
C ALA A 9 -11.98 20.48 1.55
N ALA A 10 -11.20 19.83 0.68
CA ALA A 10 -11.21 19.55 -0.77
C ALA A 10 -10.93 20.76 -1.69
N GLU A 11 -9.65 21.16 -1.85
CA GLU A 11 -9.07 21.86 -3.02
C GLU A 11 -7.57 22.12 -2.77
N GLN A 12 -6.62 21.30 -3.26
CA GLN A 12 -6.13 21.31 -4.66
C GLN A 12 -5.29 20.04 -4.94
N TRP A 13 -5.88 19.11 -5.70
CA TRP A 13 -5.27 17.86 -6.12
C TRP A 13 -4.82 17.93 -7.59
N PRO A 14 -3.71 17.28 -7.99
CA PRO A 14 -3.38 17.12 -9.40
C PRO A 14 -4.55 16.43 -10.12
N ALA A 15 -4.93 16.98 -11.27
CA ALA A 15 -6.22 16.74 -11.92
C ALA A 15 -6.55 15.25 -12.17
N PHE A 16 -5.55 14.38 -12.27
CA PHE A 16 -5.73 12.96 -12.53
C PHE A 16 -6.39 12.19 -11.38
N LEU A 17 -6.29 12.66 -10.13
CA LEU A 17 -6.83 11.96 -8.95
C LEU A 17 -8.26 12.39 -8.58
N ARG A 18 -8.79 13.46 -9.18
CA ARG A 18 -10.16 13.95 -8.93
C ARG A 18 -11.24 12.99 -9.45
N THR A 19 -10.91 12.13 -10.41
CA THR A 19 -11.85 11.17 -11.00
C THR A 19 -12.19 9.98 -10.09
N LEU A 20 -11.44 9.76 -9.00
CA LEU A 20 -11.62 8.61 -8.08
C LEU A 20 -12.17 8.97 -6.69
N GLY A 21 -12.45 10.24 -6.39
CA GLY A 21 -13.24 10.62 -5.20
C GLY A 21 -12.58 10.48 -3.82
N LEU A 22 -11.25 10.60 -3.70
CA LEU A 22 -10.54 10.41 -2.41
C LEU A 22 -10.37 11.69 -1.56
N PRO A 23 -10.27 11.59 -0.21
CA PRO A 23 -10.18 12.73 0.72
C PRO A 23 -8.76 13.29 0.87
N GLU A 24 -8.62 14.62 1.07
CA GLU A 24 -7.36 15.41 1.16
C GLU A 24 -6.29 14.85 2.13
N SER A 25 -6.73 14.24 3.22
CA SER A 25 -5.86 13.54 4.18
C SER A 25 -5.10 12.34 3.59
N TRP A 26 -5.44 11.90 2.38
CA TRP A 26 -4.81 10.78 1.71
C TRP A 26 -3.72 11.20 0.71
N GLN A 27 -3.56 12.50 0.41
CA GLN A 27 -2.50 12.98 -0.50
C GLN A 27 -1.10 12.83 0.06
N GLN A 28 -0.94 13.07 1.37
CA GLN A 28 0.33 12.86 2.09
C GLN A 28 0.87 11.43 1.96
N PHE A 29 0.00 10.46 1.66
CA PHE A 29 0.38 9.06 1.44
C PHE A 29 0.85 8.77 0.00
N LEU A 30 0.59 9.65 -0.96
CA LEU A 30 1.04 9.48 -2.35
C LEU A 30 2.49 9.93 -2.56
N ASP A 31 3.00 10.80 -1.70
CA ASP A 31 4.41 11.26 -1.68
C ASP A 31 5.33 10.35 -0.83
N ALA A 32 4.79 9.30 -0.19
CA ALA A 32 5.58 8.33 0.57
C ALA A 32 6.36 7.39 -0.37
N GLU A 33 7.56 6.95 0.05
CA GLU A 33 8.30 5.90 -0.68
C GLU A 33 7.39 4.67 -0.87
N THR A 34 7.25 4.24 -2.13
CA THR A 34 6.19 3.29 -2.48
C THR A 34 6.64 1.86 -2.19
N ILE A 35 5.81 1.12 -1.45
CA ILE A 35 5.93 -0.34 -1.32
C ILE A 35 5.84 -0.95 -2.73
N ARG A 36 6.77 -1.84 -3.11
CA ARG A 36 6.65 -2.56 -4.38
C ARG A 36 5.57 -3.62 -4.25
N VAL A 37 4.73 -3.69 -5.27
CA VAL A 37 3.60 -4.60 -5.30
C VAL A 37 3.49 -5.25 -6.66
N GLU A 38 3.04 -6.50 -6.65
CA GLU A 38 2.48 -7.17 -7.82
C GLU A 38 0.99 -7.42 -7.62
N GLN A 39 0.26 -7.48 -8.73
CA GLN A 39 -1.20 -7.62 -8.75
C GLN A 39 -1.58 -8.61 -9.84
N PHE A 40 -2.44 -9.57 -9.50
CA PHE A 40 -2.97 -10.55 -10.45
C PHE A 40 -4.35 -11.05 -10.02
N ARG A 41 -5.04 -11.75 -10.92
CA ARG A 41 -6.31 -12.43 -10.62
C ARG A 41 -6.09 -13.91 -10.41
N ASP A 42 -6.78 -14.45 -9.41
CA ASP A 42 -6.91 -15.87 -9.11
C ASP A 42 -8.40 -16.21 -9.04
N GLY A 43 -8.97 -16.65 -10.17
CA GLY A 43 -10.42 -16.75 -10.34
C GLY A 43 -11.10 -15.41 -10.10
N ASP A 44 -12.09 -15.40 -9.21
CA ASP A 44 -12.84 -14.20 -8.79
C ASP A 44 -12.15 -13.42 -7.67
N THR A 45 -10.86 -13.64 -7.43
CA THR A 45 -10.09 -12.95 -6.38
C THR A 45 -9.01 -12.07 -6.99
N LEU A 46 -8.98 -10.79 -6.61
CA LEU A 46 -7.80 -9.95 -6.81
C LEU A 46 -6.78 -10.28 -5.72
N VAL A 47 -5.57 -10.63 -6.13
CA VAL A 47 -4.44 -10.88 -5.23
C VAL A 47 -3.43 -9.75 -5.38
N VAL A 48 -3.10 -9.12 -4.25
CA VAL A 48 -2.06 -8.09 -4.15
C VAL A 48 -0.96 -8.61 -3.24
N ARG A 49 0.27 -8.67 -3.74
CA ARG A 49 1.45 -9.05 -2.95
C ARG A 49 2.36 -7.84 -2.81
N ALA A 50 2.79 -7.57 -1.58
CA ALA A 50 3.60 -6.41 -1.21
C ALA A 50 4.89 -6.88 -0.50
N GLU A 51 6.04 -6.40 -0.97
CA GLU A 51 7.33 -6.72 -0.33
C GLU A 51 7.56 -5.84 0.92
N LEU A 52 7.62 -6.46 2.08
CA LEU A 52 7.77 -5.80 3.38
C LEU A 52 8.79 -6.53 4.29
N PRO A 53 9.99 -6.89 3.79
CA PRO A 53 10.90 -7.75 4.53
C PRO A 53 11.42 -7.10 5.84
N GLY A 54 11.37 -7.88 6.92
CA GLY A 54 11.89 -7.47 8.23
C GLY A 54 10.99 -6.47 8.97
N ILE A 55 9.72 -6.37 8.57
CA ILE A 55 8.68 -5.61 9.27
C ILE A 55 7.84 -6.58 10.12
N ASP A 56 7.46 -6.15 11.33
CA ASP A 56 6.54 -6.88 12.20
C ASP A 56 5.10 -6.63 11.71
N PRO A 57 4.38 -7.65 11.18
CA PRO A 57 3.07 -7.43 10.58
C PRO A 57 1.98 -7.07 11.59
N GLU A 58 2.12 -7.45 12.86
CA GLU A 58 1.09 -7.17 13.87
C GLU A 58 1.19 -5.73 14.39
N ARG A 59 2.40 -5.17 14.38
CA ARG A 59 2.70 -3.86 14.98
C ARG A 59 2.88 -2.75 13.97
N ASP A 60 3.52 -3.07 12.85
CA ASP A 60 4.08 -2.08 11.95
C ASP A 60 3.43 -2.12 10.56
N VAL A 61 2.39 -2.95 10.35
CA VAL A 61 1.63 -3.03 9.09
C VAL A 61 0.14 -2.77 9.33
N ASP A 62 -0.43 -1.92 8.50
CA ASP A 62 -1.85 -1.57 8.54
C ASP A 62 -2.45 -1.67 7.13
N VAL A 63 -3.53 -2.44 7.01
CA VAL A 63 -4.23 -2.71 5.75
C VAL A 63 -5.67 -2.23 5.89
N THR A 64 -6.05 -1.26 5.07
CA THR A 64 -7.40 -0.67 5.13
C THR A 64 -8.03 -0.61 3.76
N ILE A 65 -9.32 -0.92 3.68
CA ILE A 65 -10.14 -0.68 2.50
C ILE A 65 -11.13 0.42 2.81
N ALA A 66 -11.14 1.46 1.99
CA ALA A 66 -12.08 2.56 2.08
C ALA A 66 -12.31 3.15 0.68
N ASP A 67 -13.55 3.53 0.38
CA ASP A 67 -13.93 4.24 -0.84
C ASP A 67 -13.43 3.56 -2.13
N GLY A 68 -13.46 2.22 -2.17
CA GLY A 68 -13.00 1.44 -3.33
C GLY A 68 -11.47 1.40 -3.51
N MET A 69 -10.71 1.74 -2.47
CA MET A 69 -9.25 1.69 -2.48
C MET A 69 -8.72 0.74 -1.41
N LEU A 70 -7.70 -0.02 -1.76
CA LEU A 70 -6.84 -0.75 -0.83
C LEU A 70 -5.64 0.12 -0.47
N ARG A 71 -5.47 0.41 0.82
CA ARG A 71 -4.27 1.04 1.36
C ARG A 71 -3.49 0.03 2.19
N ILE A 72 -2.21 -0.09 1.86
CA ILE A 72 -1.20 -0.82 2.62
C ILE A 72 -0.24 0.21 3.17
N HIS A 73 -0.14 0.29 4.49
CA HIS A 73 0.79 1.15 5.21
C HIS A 73 1.74 0.28 6.02
N ALA A 74 3.02 0.64 6.04
CA ALA A 74 4.02 -0.08 6.80
C ALA A 74 5.10 0.86 7.33
N GLU A 75 5.67 0.56 8.50
CA GLU A 75 6.82 1.29 9.05
C GLU A 75 8.02 0.35 9.21
N ARG A 76 9.20 0.80 8.78
CA ARG A 76 10.45 0.07 9.01
C ARG A 76 11.36 0.88 9.92
N THR A 77 11.54 0.40 11.15
CA THR A 77 12.46 1.02 12.11
C THR A 77 13.92 0.67 11.82
N GLN A 78 14.81 1.66 11.95
CA GLN A 78 16.25 1.42 11.89
C GLN A 78 16.72 0.67 13.13
N ARG A 79 17.37 -0.48 12.94
CA ARG A 79 18.07 -1.15 14.03
C ARG A 79 19.36 -0.38 14.32
N ARG A 80 19.55 0.07 15.56
CA ARG A 80 20.81 0.69 15.98
C ARG A 80 21.95 -0.32 15.81
N THR A 81 22.95 0.04 15.01
CA THR A 81 24.23 -0.68 14.98
C THR A 81 24.86 -0.60 16.38
N PRO A 82 25.43 -1.69 16.93
CA PRO A 82 26.18 -1.62 18.18
C PRO A 82 27.28 -0.55 18.05
N GLU A 83 27.34 0.37 19.01
CA GLU A 83 28.49 1.26 19.12
C GLU A 83 29.73 0.41 19.45
N PRO A 84 30.89 0.66 18.81
CA PRO A 84 32.09 -0.10 19.09
C PRO A 84 32.49 0.10 20.55
N SER A 85 32.43 -0.99 21.33
CA SER A 85 32.99 -1.03 22.67
C SER A 85 34.51 -1.04 22.54
N THR A 86 35.15 0.08 22.88
CA THR A 86 36.61 0.26 23.04
C THR A 86 37.46 0.21 21.75
N GLY A 87 38.09 1.35 21.43
CA GLY A 87 39.34 1.39 20.64
C GLY A 87 39.19 1.27 19.12
N THR A 88 39.26 2.42 18.44
CA THR A 88 39.74 2.59 17.04
C THR A 88 39.08 1.77 15.92
N ASP A 89 37.98 1.04 16.14
CA ASP A 89 37.18 0.45 15.07
C ASP A 89 35.91 1.29 14.84
N THR A 90 36.05 2.37 14.07
CA THR A 90 34.89 3.07 13.49
C THR A 90 34.19 2.11 12.53
N LEU A 91 33.08 1.51 12.97
CA LEU A 91 32.19 0.75 12.09
C LEU A 91 31.66 1.70 10.99
N HIS A 92 32.28 1.64 9.81
CA HIS A 92 31.79 2.31 8.61
C HIS A 92 30.54 1.57 8.10
N ALA A 93 29.40 1.79 8.77
CA ALA A 93 28.13 1.20 8.37
C ALA A 93 27.59 1.93 7.12
N ARG A 94 27.51 1.22 5.99
CA ARG A 94 26.76 1.65 4.82
C ARG A 94 25.43 0.90 4.79
N SER A 95 24.33 1.63 4.64
CA SER A 95 22.99 1.07 4.51
C SER A 95 22.39 1.48 3.18
N GLU A 96 21.89 0.51 2.42
CA GLU A 96 21.05 0.76 1.24
C GLU A 96 19.56 0.54 1.55
N PHE A 97 19.25 0.18 2.80
CA PHE A 97 17.88 0.05 3.27
C PHE A 97 17.26 1.42 3.51
N ARG A 98 16.01 1.54 3.08
CA ARG A 98 15.12 2.64 3.42
C ARG A 98 14.45 2.36 4.77
N TYR A 99 14.29 3.41 5.58
CA TYR A 99 13.64 3.36 6.89
C TYR A 99 12.57 4.46 6.98
N GLY A 100 11.61 4.28 7.89
CA GLY A 100 10.45 5.17 8.04
C GLY A 100 9.17 4.55 7.49
N ALA A 101 8.19 5.40 7.20
CA ALA A 101 6.86 4.99 6.78
C ALA A 101 6.76 4.85 5.25
N PHE A 102 6.12 3.78 4.81
CA PHE A 102 5.83 3.45 3.42
C PHE A 102 4.32 3.32 3.26
N THR A 103 3.78 3.82 2.15
CA THR A 103 2.36 3.63 1.84
C THR A 103 2.18 3.30 0.38
N ARG A 104 1.28 2.35 0.10
CA ARG A 104 0.81 2.02 -1.24
C ARG A 104 -0.70 2.03 -1.25
N VAL A 105 -1.27 2.75 -2.22
CA VAL A 105 -2.71 2.82 -2.44
C VAL A 105 -3.02 2.26 -3.82
N LEU A 106 -3.99 1.34 -3.89
CA LEU A 106 -4.40 0.65 -5.10
C LEU A 106 -5.92 0.77 -5.27
N ALA A 107 -6.37 1.10 -6.48
CA ALA A 107 -7.79 1.10 -6.80
C ALA A 107 -8.30 -0.34 -6.91
N LEU A 108 -9.41 -0.64 -6.25
CA LEU A 108 -10.06 -1.94 -6.33
C LEU A 108 -11.03 -1.99 -7.51
N PRO A 109 -11.22 -3.18 -8.12
CA PRO A 109 -12.25 -3.38 -9.11
C PRO A 109 -13.64 -3.01 -8.58
N ALA A 110 -14.49 -2.48 -9.46
CA ALA A 110 -15.87 -2.16 -9.12
C ALA A 110 -16.61 -3.42 -8.64
N GLY A 111 -17.43 -3.26 -7.61
CA GLY A 111 -18.22 -4.37 -7.07
C GLY A 111 -17.43 -5.34 -6.18
N THR A 112 -16.22 -4.97 -5.74
CA THR A 112 -15.53 -5.63 -4.62
C THR A 112 -16.43 -5.69 -3.38
N ALA A 113 -16.49 -6.86 -2.73
CA ALA A 113 -17.20 -7.02 -1.47
C ALA A 113 -16.20 -6.83 -0.31
N ASP A 114 -16.32 -5.73 0.42
CA ASP A 114 -15.39 -5.36 1.50
C ASP A 114 -15.36 -6.39 2.65
N ALA A 115 -16.39 -7.23 2.77
CA ALA A 115 -16.62 -8.09 3.92
C ALA A 115 -15.71 -9.33 4.03
N ASP A 116 -15.09 -9.77 2.92
CA ASP A 116 -14.38 -11.06 2.85
C ASP A 116 -12.89 -10.92 2.50
N VAL A 117 -12.31 -9.74 2.77
CA VAL A 117 -10.89 -9.48 2.50
C VAL A 117 -10.03 -10.21 3.53
N THR A 118 -9.02 -10.94 3.05
CA THR A 118 -8.05 -11.64 3.91
C THR A 118 -6.65 -11.12 3.66
N ALA A 119 -5.82 -11.07 4.71
CA ALA A 119 -4.41 -10.72 4.61
C ALA A 119 -3.56 -11.76 5.33
N THR A 120 -2.49 -12.20 4.68
CA THR A 120 -1.49 -13.12 5.25
C THR A 120 -0.10 -12.56 5.05
N TYR A 121 0.77 -12.73 6.03
CA TYR A 121 2.17 -12.32 5.94
C TYR A 121 3.06 -13.55 6.07
N THR A 122 3.90 -13.80 5.07
CA THR A 122 4.81 -14.95 5.06
C THR A 122 6.11 -14.56 4.38
N ASP A 123 7.23 -14.85 5.04
CA ASP A 123 8.58 -14.64 4.51
C ASP A 123 8.84 -13.20 3.99
N GLY A 124 8.31 -12.20 4.68
CA GLY A 124 8.49 -10.79 4.30
C GLY A 124 7.55 -10.31 3.20
N ILE A 125 6.57 -11.11 2.81
CA ILE A 125 5.56 -10.75 1.81
C ILE A 125 4.19 -10.67 2.46
N LEU A 126 3.54 -9.52 2.35
CA LEU A 126 2.13 -9.36 2.65
C LEU A 126 1.31 -9.72 1.41
N GLU A 127 0.46 -10.74 1.51
CA GLU A 127 -0.55 -11.08 0.51
C GLU A 127 -1.92 -10.62 0.99
N VAL A 128 -2.56 -9.72 0.25
CA VAL A 128 -3.94 -9.29 0.46
C VAL A 128 -4.79 -9.90 -0.65
N ARG A 129 -5.81 -10.65 -0.27
CA ARG A 129 -6.77 -11.28 -1.17
C ARG A 129 -8.11 -10.58 -1.02
N VAL A 130 -8.60 -10.08 -2.14
CA VAL A 130 -9.82 -9.27 -2.21
C VAL A 130 -10.80 -10.00 -3.12
N PRO A 131 -11.88 -10.59 -2.58
CA PRO A 131 -12.93 -11.18 -3.40
C PRO A 131 -13.59 -10.12 -4.28
N THR A 132 -13.64 -10.40 -5.57
CA THR A 132 -14.26 -9.56 -6.58
C THR A 132 -15.50 -10.26 -7.12
N ARG A 133 -16.45 -9.49 -7.65
CA ARG A 133 -17.53 -10.10 -8.43
C ARG A 133 -16.96 -10.60 -9.77
N PRO A 134 -17.54 -11.66 -10.36
CA PRO A 134 -17.21 -12.06 -11.71
C PRO A 134 -17.33 -10.86 -12.63
N ASP A 135 -16.21 -10.45 -13.22
CA ASP A 135 -16.19 -9.36 -14.18
C ASP A 135 -16.77 -9.90 -15.50
N ASP A 136 -17.71 -9.16 -16.09
CA ASP A 136 -18.09 -9.36 -17.49
C ASP A 136 -16.87 -8.92 -18.30
N ASP A 137 -16.02 -9.89 -18.69
CA ASP A 137 -14.71 -9.68 -19.33
C ASP A 137 -14.86 -8.92 -20.67
N ARG A 138 -14.96 -7.60 -20.57
CA ARG A 138 -14.99 -6.67 -21.71
C ARG A 138 -13.59 -6.19 -22.05
N SER A 139 -12.59 -7.05 -21.93
CA SER A 139 -11.27 -6.74 -22.49
C SER A 139 -11.37 -6.64 -24.01
N ARG A 140 -10.89 -5.51 -24.57
CA ARG A 140 -10.77 -5.35 -26.03
C ARG A 140 -9.31 -5.22 -26.41
N LYS A 141 -8.91 -5.94 -27.46
CA LYS A 141 -7.58 -5.79 -28.05
C LYS A 141 -7.45 -4.38 -28.64
N VAL A 142 -6.41 -3.66 -28.25
CA VAL A 142 -6.03 -2.38 -28.85
C VAL A 142 -4.89 -2.63 -29.83
N ALA A 143 -5.06 -2.26 -31.10
CA ALA A 143 -3.99 -2.34 -32.09
C ALA A 143 -2.95 -1.25 -31.81
N VAL A 144 -1.67 -1.63 -31.73
CA VAL A 144 -0.55 -0.69 -31.62
C VAL A 144 -0.08 -0.35 -33.03
N THR A 145 -0.18 0.92 -33.42
CA THR A 145 0.34 1.43 -34.70
C THR A 145 1.67 2.14 -34.49
N ARG A 146 2.63 1.89 -35.38
CA ARG A 146 3.94 2.56 -35.39
C ARG A 146 3.81 3.92 -36.10
N SER A 147 4.27 4.99 -35.46
CA SER A 147 4.48 6.32 -36.06
C SER A 147 5.87 6.44 -36.67
#